data_AF-A0A7S4BGA9-F1
#
_entry.id   AF-A0A7S4BGA9-F1
#
_cell.length_a   1.000
_cell.length_b   1.000
_cell.length_c   1.000
_cell.angle_alpha   90.00
_cell.angle_beta   90.00
_cell.angle_gamma   90.00
#
_symmetry.space_group_name_H-M   'P 1'
#
loop_
_entity.id
_entity.type
_entity.pdbx_description
1 polymer ?
#
loop_
_entity_poly.entity_id
_entity_poly.type
_entity_poly.pdbx_seq_one_letter_code
_entity_poly.pdbx_strand_id
1 'polypeptide(L)'
;AEHAEGSSRGRLGIEFGQIDVASYPEIVQEFGIDEPPKLRLYKHGKEEPFSLSQPDPEAIVRQLRFLSSPPTLALDSSASLEARIRDAQDAMIVGIFADTSRPSYHQWISTAEDLRRELFLFVEVNYEVAAGVKLLAEAVGGLDAGAGAGAAADADADA
;
A
#
# COMPACT_ATOMS: atom_id res chain seq x y z
N ALA A 1 35.80 -0.93 19.90
CA ALA A 1 34.52 -1.56 19.54
C ALA A 1 33.41 -0.72 20.17
N GLU A 2 33.05 0.37 19.52
CA GLU A 2 31.88 1.20 19.86
C GLU A 2 31.76 2.21 18.71
N HIS A 3 30.82 2.00 17.80
CA HIS A 3 30.38 3.03 16.87
C HIS A 3 28.86 3.13 17.00
N ALA A 4 28.44 4.33 17.38
CA ALA A 4 27.11 4.65 17.86
C ALA A 4 26.06 4.65 16.74
N GLU A 5 25.11 3.72 16.82
CA GLU A 5 23.83 3.83 16.11
C GLU A 5 22.95 4.85 16.84
N GLY A 6 23.01 6.09 16.39
CA GLY A 6 22.02 7.11 16.73
C GLY A 6 20.71 6.89 15.99
N SER A 7 20.00 5.79 16.27
CA SER A 7 18.65 5.57 15.73
C SER A 7 17.67 6.50 16.43
N SER A 8 17.43 7.67 15.83
CA SER A 8 16.36 8.57 16.28
C SER A 8 15.02 8.01 15.79
N ARG A 9 14.24 7.44 16.72
CA ARG A 9 12.86 6.99 16.43
C ARG A 9 11.98 8.20 16.11
N GLY A 10 11.85 8.52 14.82
CA GLY A 10 10.81 9.42 14.35
C GLY A 10 9.43 8.81 14.61
N ARG A 11 8.42 9.65 14.96
CA ARG A 11 7.01 9.23 15.23
C ARG A 11 6.31 8.48 14.09
N LEU A 12 6.98 8.26 12.97
CA LEU A 12 6.49 7.59 11.76
C LEU A 12 7.15 6.22 11.51
N GLY A 13 7.96 5.71 12.44
CA GLY A 13 8.69 4.44 12.24
C GLY A 13 9.73 4.51 11.11
N ILE A 14 10.20 5.71 10.79
CA ILE A 14 11.22 5.96 9.78
C ILE A 14 12.57 6.01 10.49
N GLU A 15 13.51 5.20 10.01
CA GLU A 15 14.88 5.15 10.50
C GLU A 15 15.82 5.80 9.48
N PHE A 16 16.79 6.56 9.98
CA PHE A 16 17.81 7.20 9.17
C PHE A 16 19.16 6.58 9.51
N GLY A 17 19.91 6.21 8.49
CA GLY A 17 21.27 5.71 8.60
C GLY A 17 22.20 6.52 7.72
N GLN A 18 23.46 6.64 8.14
CA GLN A 18 24.54 7.18 7.32
C GLN A 18 25.60 6.10 7.18
N ILE A 19 26.08 5.90 5.95
CA ILE A 19 27.09 4.90 5.64
C ILE A 19 28.31 5.63 5.09
N ASP A 20 29.46 5.39 5.71
CA ASP A 20 30.75 5.85 5.18
C ASP A 20 31.26 4.85 4.15
N VAL A 21 31.13 5.23 2.87
CA VAL A 21 31.54 4.40 1.74
C VAL A 21 33.04 4.06 1.74
N ALA A 22 33.89 4.88 2.39
CA ALA A 22 35.32 4.60 2.47
C ALA A 22 35.64 3.50 3.50
N SER A 23 34.82 3.38 4.53
CA SER A 23 35.00 2.43 5.63
C SER A 23 34.30 1.08 5.40
N TYR A 24 33.31 1.02 4.50
CA TYR A 24 32.45 -0.15 4.27
C TYR A 24 32.30 -0.51 2.77
N PRO A 25 33.36 -0.99 2.10
CA PRO A 25 33.35 -1.31 0.67
C PRO A 25 32.38 -2.46 0.30
N GLU A 26 32.09 -3.37 1.22
CA GLU A 26 31.13 -4.46 1.03
C GLU A 26 29.69 -3.94 0.86
N ILE A 27 29.31 -2.92 1.63
CA ILE A 27 27.99 -2.27 1.53
C ILE A 27 27.88 -1.49 0.21
N VAL A 28 28.96 -0.82 -0.19
CA VAL A 28 29.04 -0.12 -1.48
C VAL A 28 28.75 -1.06 -2.64
N GLN A 29 29.33 -2.27 -2.60
CA GLN A 29 29.13 -3.28 -3.62
C GLN A 29 27.71 -3.90 -3.57
N GLU A 30 27.24 -4.28 -2.37
CA GLU A 30 25.93 -4.90 -2.18
C GLU A 30 24.78 -4.01 -2.67
N PHE A 31 24.88 -2.71 -2.37
CA PHE A 31 23.85 -1.74 -2.72
C PHE A 31 24.17 -0.96 -4.02
N GLY A 32 25.27 -1.25 -4.72
CA GLY A 32 25.64 -0.61 -5.98
C GLY A 32 25.79 0.92 -5.88
N ILE A 33 26.52 1.40 -4.87
CA ILE A 33 26.74 2.84 -4.65
C ILE A 33 27.89 3.32 -5.54
N ASP A 34 27.57 3.78 -6.75
CA ASP A 34 28.60 4.18 -7.73
C ASP A 34 29.30 5.51 -7.39
N GLU A 35 28.54 6.50 -6.86
CA GLU A 35 29.05 7.84 -6.57
C GLU A 35 28.36 8.44 -5.32
N PRO A 36 29.11 8.83 -4.27
CA PRO A 36 28.58 9.58 -3.13
C PRO A 36 28.55 11.11 -3.40
N PRO A 37 27.64 11.88 -2.77
CA PRO A 37 26.57 11.43 -1.87
C PRO A 37 25.34 10.92 -2.65
N LYS A 38 24.78 9.78 -2.20
CA LYS A 38 23.49 9.24 -2.67
C LYS A 38 22.57 9.02 -1.47
N LEU A 39 21.33 9.50 -1.56
CA LEU A 39 20.26 9.18 -0.62
C LEU A 39 19.39 8.07 -1.23
N ARG A 40 19.25 6.96 -0.49
CA ARG A 40 18.40 5.83 -0.87
C ARG A 40 17.33 5.62 0.16
N LEU A 41 16.20 5.09 -0.28
CA LEU A 41 15.07 4.81 0.58
C LEU A 41 14.68 3.35 0.44
N TYR A 42 14.41 2.70 1.56
CA TYR A 42 14.00 1.32 1.60
C TYR A 42 12.68 1.19 2.37
N LYS A 43 11.73 0.44 1.82
CA LYS A 43 10.46 0.09 2.46
C LYS A 43 10.28 -1.43 2.36
N HIS A 44 10.09 -2.10 3.49
CA HIS A 44 9.99 -3.56 3.58
C HIS A 44 11.11 -4.32 2.85
N GLY A 45 12.34 -3.79 2.89
CA GLY A 45 13.51 -4.40 2.24
C GLY A 45 13.62 -4.16 0.72
N LYS A 46 12.66 -3.46 0.10
CA LYS A 46 12.73 -3.04 -1.31
C LYS A 46 13.23 -1.61 -1.40
N GLU A 47 14.11 -1.34 -2.37
CA GLU A 47 14.53 0.03 -2.68
C GLU A 47 13.38 0.78 -3.37
N GLU A 48 13.02 1.93 -2.80
CA GLU A 48 12.01 2.83 -3.34
C GLU A 48 12.66 3.79 -4.34
N PRO A 49 12.08 3.97 -5.55
CA PRO A 49 12.62 4.92 -6.50
C PRO A 49 12.54 6.33 -5.92
N PHE A 50 13.72 6.85 -5.61
CA PHE A 50 13.93 8.16 -5.04
C PHE A 50 15.21 8.75 -5.62
N SER A 51 15.05 9.63 -6.62
CA SER A 51 16.16 10.34 -7.22
C SER A 51 16.02 11.81 -6.89
N LEU A 52 16.86 12.29 -5.97
CA LEU A 52 17.06 13.72 -5.80
C LEU A 52 18.15 14.13 -6.77
N SER A 53 17.76 14.59 -7.95
CA SER A 53 18.68 15.36 -8.79
C SER A 53 19.12 16.65 -8.07
N GLN A 54 18.35 17.12 -7.08
CA GLN A 54 18.78 18.11 -6.08
C GLN A 54 18.17 17.82 -4.69
N PRO A 55 18.94 17.92 -3.60
CA PRO A 55 18.44 17.66 -2.26
C PRO A 55 17.58 18.83 -1.74
N ASP A 56 16.28 18.78 -2.03
CA ASP A 56 15.26 19.60 -1.37
C ASP A 56 14.77 18.88 -0.10
N PRO A 57 15.05 19.41 1.12
CA PRO A 57 14.55 18.84 2.37
C PRO A 57 13.03 18.70 2.41
N GLU A 58 12.30 19.64 1.80
CA GLU A 58 10.84 19.56 1.77
C GLU A 58 10.36 18.45 0.85
N ALA A 59 11.03 18.22 -0.29
CA ALA A 59 10.75 17.10 -1.18
C ALA A 59 10.98 15.76 -0.47
N ILE A 60 12.06 15.63 0.30
CA ILE A 60 12.32 14.44 1.12
C ILE A 60 11.16 14.22 2.10
N VAL A 61 10.77 15.25 2.85
CA VAL A 61 9.67 15.14 3.83
C VAL A 61 8.35 14.78 3.15
N ARG A 62 8.03 15.40 1.99
CA ARG A 62 6.83 15.07 1.21
C ARG A 62 6.84 13.61 0.77
N GLN A 63 7.97 13.12 0.26
CA GLN A 63 8.09 11.73 -0.18
C GLN A 63 7.97 10.74 0.99
N LEU A 64 8.66 10.99 2.09
CA LEU A 64 8.58 10.15 3.28
C LEU A 64 7.17 10.09 3.83
N ARG A 65 6.46 11.23 3.86
CA ARG A 65 5.04 11.27 4.24
C ARG A 65 4.17 10.49 3.28
N PHE A 66 4.39 10.64 1.97
CA PHE A 66 3.65 9.90 0.95
C PHE A 66 3.82 8.38 1.09
N LEU A 67 5.03 7.90 1.37
CA LEU A 67 5.31 6.47 1.51
C LEU A 67 4.89 5.89 2.85
N SER A 68 4.79 6.73 3.89
CA SER A 68 4.33 6.34 5.22
C SER A 68 2.81 6.39 5.37
N SER A 69 2.10 7.06 4.46
CA SER A 69 0.63 7.07 4.51
C SER A 69 0.06 5.77 3.95
N PRO A 70 -1.14 5.35 4.41
CA PRO A 70 -1.80 4.16 3.88
C PRO A 70 -1.90 4.20 2.35
N PRO A 71 -1.76 3.05 1.66
CA PRO A 71 -1.89 2.95 0.21
C PRO A 71 -3.33 3.06 -0.28
N THR A 72 -4.28 2.88 0.63
CA THR A 72 -5.71 2.88 0.37
C THR A 72 -6.38 3.97 1.20
N LEU A 73 -7.46 4.54 0.66
CA LEU A 73 -8.31 5.47 1.37
C LEU A 73 -9.57 4.74 1.84
N ALA A 74 -9.70 4.55 3.16
CA ALA A 74 -10.93 4.03 3.76
C ALA A 74 -12.03 5.09 3.74
N LEU A 75 -13.23 4.72 3.28
CA LEU A 75 -14.42 5.57 3.33
C LEU A 75 -15.56 4.87 4.06
N ASP A 76 -16.19 5.63 4.97
CA ASP A 76 -17.13 5.08 5.95
C ASP A 76 -18.58 5.42 5.60
N SER A 77 -18.81 6.15 4.49
CA SER A 77 -20.14 6.59 4.08
C SER A 77 -20.32 6.55 2.57
N SER A 78 -21.53 6.19 2.13
CA SER A 78 -21.89 6.16 0.70
C SER A 78 -21.81 7.55 0.08
N ALA A 79 -22.12 8.61 0.83
CA ALA A 79 -22.01 9.99 0.35
C ALA A 79 -20.55 10.38 0.06
N SER A 80 -19.61 10.00 0.93
CA SER A 80 -18.17 10.23 0.71
C SER A 80 -17.67 9.45 -0.50
N LEU A 81 -18.12 8.20 -0.68
CA LEU A 81 -17.77 7.39 -1.84
C LEU A 81 -18.33 7.99 -3.14
N GLU A 82 -19.60 8.42 -3.16
CA GLU A 82 -20.20 9.08 -4.32
C GLU A 82 -19.52 10.39 -4.69
N ALA A 83 -19.18 11.22 -3.70
CA ALA A 83 -18.40 12.43 -3.93
C ALA A 83 -17.05 12.08 -4.54
N ARG A 84 -16.36 11.06 -4.01
CA ARG A 84 -15.06 10.64 -4.53
C ARG A 84 -15.14 10.11 -5.95
N ILE A 85 -16.16 9.32 -6.28
CA ILE A 85 -16.44 8.85 -7.65
C ILE A 85 -16.67 10.03 -8.59
N ARG A 86 -17.45 11.03 -8.17
CA ARG A 86 -17.75 12.21 -8.98
C ARG A 86 -16.52 13.08 -9.24
N ASP A 87 -15.66 13.21 -8.24
CA ASP A 87 -14.47 14.07 -8.30
C ASP A 87 -13.24 13.34 -8.86
N ALA A 88 -13.36 12.03 -9.15
CA ALA A 88 -12.27 11.26 -9.73
C ALA A 88 -11.96 11.76 -11.16
N GLN A 89 -10.77 12.35 -11.33
CA GLN A 89 -10.28 12.79 -12.64
C GLN A 89 -9.59 11.66 -13.40
N ASP A 90 -9.01 10.71 -12.65
CA ASP A 90 -8.27 9.56 -13.16
C ASP A 90 -8.93 8.25 -12.70
N ALA A 91 -8.33 7.12 -13.07
CA ALA A 91 -8.81 5.80 -12.70
C ALA A 91 -8.77 5.59 -11.17
N MET A 92 -9.90 5.14 -10.63
CA MET A 92 -10.05 4.78 -9.23
C MET A 92 -10.45 3.31 -9.14
N ILE A 93 -9.81 2.58 -8.21
CA ILE A 93 -10.08 1.18 -7.94
C ILE A 93 -10.75 1.11 -6.57
N VAL A 94 -11.94 0.53 -6.51
CA VAL A 94 -12.73 0.40 -5.28
C VAL A 94 -12.71 -1.05 -4.82
N GLY A 95 -12.13 -1.30 -3.66
CA GLY A 95 -12.14 -2.58 -2.98
C GLY A 95 -13.24 -2.64 -1.94
N ILE A 96 -14.06 -3.69 -1.98
CA ILE A 96 -15.17 -3.91 -1.04
C ILE A 96 -14.79 -5.07 -0.13
N PHE A 97 -14.63 -4.80 1.16
CA PHE A 97 -14.15 -5.80 2.12
C PHE A 97 -15.06 -5.89 3.34
N ALA A 98 -15.39 -7.13 3.73
CA ALA A 98 -16.09 -7.41 4.98
C ALA A 98 -15.12 -7.58 6.17
N ASP A 99 -13.87 -7.98 5.89
CA ASP A 99 -12.88 -8.32 6.90
C ASP A 99 -11.46 -8.09 6.35
N THR A 100 -10.63 -7.38 7.11
CA THR A 100 -9.24 -7.04 6.78
C THR A 100 -8.25 -8.13 7.17
N SER A 101 -8.66 -9.14 7.93
CA SER A 101 -7.82 -10.28 8.28
C SER A 101 -7.64 -11.29 7.14
N ARG A 102 -8.41 -11.12 6.05
CA ARG A 102 -8.41 -12.07 4.94
C ARG A 102 -7.15 -11.91 4.06
N PRO A 103 -6.58 -13.01 3.53
CA PRO A 103 -5.47 -12.95 2.59
C PRO A 103 -5.71 -12.03 1.38
N SER A 104 -6.95 -11.97 0.90
CA SER A 104 -7.33 -11.08 -0.21
C SER A 104 -7.16 -9.59 0.11
N TYR A 105 -7.38 -9.18 1.36
CA TYR A 105 -7.14 -7.82 1.80
C TYR A 105 -5.63 -7.52 1.87
N HIS A 106 -4.82 -8.46 2.34
CA HIS A 106 -3.36 -8.30 2.31
C HIS A 106 -2.81 -8.18 0.88
N GLN A 107 -3.34 -8.97 -0.05
CA GLN A 107 -2.98 -8.86 -1.46
C GLN A 107 -3.40 -7.50 -2.04
N TRP A 108 -4.60 -7.03 -1.72
CA TRP A 108 -5.07 -5.70 -2.09
C TRP A 108 -4.12 -4.59 -1.62
N ILE A 109 -3.72 -4.61 -0.35
CA ILE A 109 -2.77 -3.63 0.21
C ILE A 109 -1.41 -3.71 -0.50
N SER A 110 -0.90 -4.91 -0.75
CA SER A 110 0.37 -5.08 -1.49
C SER A 110 0.27 -4.51 -2.91
N THR A 111 -0.81 -4.81 -3.63
CA THR A 111 -1.04 -4.30 -4.98
C THR A 111 -1.22 -2.79 -5.00
N ALA A 112 -1.92 -2.23 -4.02
CA ALA A 112 -2.08 -0.78 -3.87
C ALA A 112 -0.75 -0.07 -3.61
N GLU A 113 0.17 -0.68 -2.86
CA GLU A 113 1.53 -0.16 -2.67
C GLU A 113 2.35 -0.23 -3.96
N ASP A 114 2.34 -1.37 -4.66
CA ASP A 114 3.11 -1.54 -5.90
C ASP A 114 2.63 -0.55 -6.99
N LEU A 115 1.31 -0.29 -7.06
CA LEU A 115 0.71 0.61 -8.05
C LEU A 115 0.57 2.07 -7.58
N ARG A 116 1.06 2.41 -6.39
CA ARG A 116 0.88 3.74 -5.78
C ARG A 116 1.42 4.89 -6.64
N ARG A 117 2.39 4.60 -7.51
CA ARG A 117 3.04 5.59 -8.41
C ARG A 117 2.36 5.70 -9.77
N GLU A 118 1.45 4.80 -10.10
CA GLU A 118 0.74 4.76 -11.38
C GLU A 118 -0.52 5.66 -11.39
N LEU A 119 -0.63 6.61 -10.45
CA LEU A 119 -1.73 7.58 -10.30
C LEU A 119 -3.11 6.96 -10.06
N PHE A 120 -3.20 5.65 -9.79
CA PHE A 120 -4.45 5.03 -9.37
C PHE A 120 -4.78 5.42 -7.93
N LEU A 121 -6.03 5.81 -7.72
CA LEU A 121 -6.56 5.96 -6.38
C LEU A 121 -7.19 4.64 -5.93
N PHE A 122 -6.67 4.05 -4.86
CA PHE A 122 -7.28 2.90 -4.21
C PHE A 122 -8.19 3.37 -3.08
N VAL A 123 -9.46 2.99 -3.15
CA VAL A 123 -10.47 3.26 -2.13
C VAL A 123 -10.95 1.95 -1.56
N GLU A 124 -11.04 1.86 -0.24
CA GLU A 124 -11.60 0.70 0.44
C GLU A 124 -12.87 1.08 1.20
N VAL A 125 -13.89 0.24 1.10
CA VAL A 125 -15.19 0.42 1.76
C VAL A 125 -15.74 -0.92 2.24
N ASN A 126 -16.68 -0.85 3.18
CA ASN A 126 -17.46 -2.02 3.56
C ASN A 126 -18.65 -2.24 2.62
N TYR A 127 -19.33 -3.37 2.78
CA TYR A 127 -20.50 -3.75 1.98
C TYR A 127 -21.63 -2.72 2.05
N GLU A 128 -21.95 -2.23 3.24
CA GLU A 128 -23.07 -1.30 3.46
C GLU A 128 -22.86 0.01 2.71
N VAL A 129 -21.64 0.55 2.78
CA VAL A 129 -21.24 1.77 2.09
C VAL A 129 -21.35 1.59 0.58
N ALA A 130 -20.86 0.47 0.05
CA ALA A 130 -20.92 0.17 -1.39
C ALA A 130 -22.36 -0.03 -1.89
N ALA A 131 -23.19 -0.75 -1.13
CA ALA A 131 -24.59 -1.00 -1.46
C ALA A 131 -25.42 0.31 -1.54
N GLY A 132 -25.05 1.32 -0.76
CA GLY A 132 -25.67 2.64 -0.82
C GLY A 132 -25.32 3.47 -2.06
N VAL A 133 -24.36 3.03 -2.88
CA VAL A 133 -23.97 3.71 -4.12
C VAL A 133 -24.57 3.00 -5.32
N LYS A 134 -25.44 3.69 -6.06
CA LYS A 134 -26.20 3.09 -7.18
C LYS A 134 -25.31 2.38 -8.21
N LEU A 135 -24.14 2.95 -8.51
CA LEU A 135 -23.19 2.38 -9.48
C LEU A 135 -22.62 1.02 -9.02
N LEU A 136 -22.49 0.82 -7.72
CA LEU A 136 -21.90 -0.39 -7.14
C LEU A 136 -22.96 -1.38 -6.66
N ALA A 137 -24.22 -0.93 -6.46
CA ALA A 137 -25.31 -1.77 -6.00
C ALA A 137 -25.53 -3.03 -6.87
N GLU A 138 -25.35 -2.93 -8.19
CA GLU A 138 -25.45 -4.09 -9.09
C GLU A 138 -24.29 -5.08 -8.91
N ALA A 139 -23.07 -4.59 -8.72
CA ALA A 139 -21.89 -5.41 -8.45
C ALA A 139 -21.96 -6.10 -7.08
N VAL A 140 -22.60 -5.43 -6.11
CA VAL A 140 -22.75 -5.89 -4.73
C VAL A 140 -23.93 -6.85 -4.58
N GLY A 141 -25.03 -6.65 -5.33
CA GLY A 141 -26.19 -7.54 -5.33
C GLY A 141 -25.90 -8.97 -5.79
N GLY A 142 -24.81 -9.19 -6.54
CA GLY A 142 -24.31 -10.53 -6.88
C GLY A 142 -23.54 -11.23 -5.75
N LEU A 143 -23.10 -10.51 -4.70
CA LEU A 143 -22.30 -11.06 -3.60
C LEU A 143 -23.16 -11.73 -2.52
N ASP A 144 -24.41 -11.27 -2.32
CA ASP A 144 -25.35 -11.85 -1.34
C ASP A 144 -25.88 -13.24 -1.79
N ALA A 145 -25.84 -13.53 -3.10
CA ALA A 145 -26.26 -14.82 -3.65
C ALA A 145 -25.23 -15.95 -3.47
N GLY A 146 -24.02 -15.66 -2.97
CA GLY A 146 -22.91 -16.62 -2.85
C GLY A 146 -22.70 -17.24 -1.46
N ALA A 147 -23.43 -16.80 -0.42
CA ALA A 147 -23.23 -17.26 0.95
C ALA A 147 -24.00 -18.56 1.31
N GLY A 148 -24.42 -19.35 0.32
CA GLY A 148 -25.24 -20.54 0.52
C GLY A 148 -25.06 -21.65 -0.52
N ALA A 149 -23.83 -22.11 -0.77
CA ALA A 149 -23.59 -23.34 -1.52
C ALA A 149 -22.41 -24.11 -0.92
N GLY A 150 -22.62 -24.60 0.30
CA GLY A 150 -21.70 -25.49 1.00
C GLY A 150 -22.47 -26.52 1.81
N ALA A 151 -23.30 -27.34 1.14
CA ALA A 151 -23.87 -28.55 1.73
C ALA A 151 -24.30 -29.55 0.64
N ALA A 152 -23.75 -30.77 0.73
CA ALA A 152 -24.05 -32.00 -0.01
C ALA A 152 -23.66 -32.02 -1.50
N ALA A 153 -22.99 -33.04 -2.05
CA ALA A 153 -22.92 -34.44 -1.67
C ALA A 153 -21.61 -35.08 -2.17
N ASP A 154 -20.85 -35.70 -1.26
CA ASP A 154 -20.04 -36.87 -1.57
C ASP A 154 -20.84 -38.08 -1.11
N ALA A 155 -21.51 -38.72 -2.06
CA ALA A 155 -22.07 -40.06 -1.89
C ALA A 155 -22.19 -40.69 -3.28
N ASP A 156 -21.07 -41.19 -3.79
CA ASP A 156 -21.10 -42.41 -4.59
C ASP A 156 -19.73 -43.09 -4.56
N ALA A 157 -19.59 -43.98 -3.57
CA ALA A 157 -18.61 -45.04 -3.60
C ALA A 157 -19.33 -46.32 -3.14
N ASP A 158 -19.24 -47.33 -4.01
CA ASP A 158 -19.42 -48.76 -3.75
C ASP A 158 -20.85 -49.34 -3.89
N ALA A 159 -21.12 -49.90 -5.09
CA ALA A 159 -21.77 -51.21 -5.30
C ALA A 159 -21.62 -51.69 -6.76
#